data_AF-A0A7W8R3N9-F1
#
_entry.id   AF-A0A7W8R3N9-F1
#
_cell.length_a   1.000
_cell.length_b   1.000
_cell.length_c   1.000
_cell.angle_alpha   90.00
_cell.angle_beta   90.00
_cell.angle_gamma   90.00
#
_symmetry.space_group_name_H-M   'P 1'
#
loop_
_entity.id
_entity.type
_entity.pdbx_description
1 polymer ?
#
loop_
_entity_poly.entity_id
_entity_poly.type
_entity_poly.pdbx_seq_one_letter_code
_entity_poly.pdbx_strand_id
1 'polypeptide(L)'
;MSCQTKFELSLLEELLLHSLHPTRIENTLKTKSAEVLNIEIGQEVFRIIGIFRNLACSNFEEYLMERYIQTHQREAIRLLGVLQQHLNAGLNDSCNSIYAAFTTAIERILTYIEKELSKYFDLSLVVPDSYRRVSIELLRESGLVLTAKLKSRDIDGPLQQIIVSYINNYCTTGICTYSNWFMPSCLWRTCCCC
;
A
#
# COMPACT_ATOMS: atom_id res chain seq x y z
N MET A 1 -30.37 7.33 11.67
CA MET A 1 -29.69 8.49 11.05
C MET A 1 -28.76 7.98 9.97
N SER A 2 -29.08 8.21 8.70
CA SER A 2 -28.24 7.85 7.56
C SER A 2 -27.03 8.79 7.54
N CYS A 3 -26.00 8.42 8.29
CA CYS A 3 -24.72 9.12 8.27
C CYS A 3 -24.14 8.94 6.87
N GLN A 4 -24.22 9.97 6.02
CA GLN A 4 -23.30 10.10 4.89
C GLN A 4 -21.91 10.17 5.52
N THR A 5 -21.22 9.04 5.55
CA THR A 5 -19.84 8.96 6.01
C THR A 5 -19.05 9.95 5.16
N LYS A 6 -18.70 11.10 5.74
CA LYS A 6 -17.82 12.06 5.09
C LYS A 6 -16.51 11.33 4.90
N PHE A 7 -16.16 11.06 3.65
CA PHE A 7 -15.10 10.12 3.34
C PHE A 7 -13.76 10.85 3.39
N GLU A 8 -12.91 10.51 4.34
CA GLU A 8 -11.71 11.28 4.63
C GLU A 8 -10.70 11.26 3.47
N LEU A 9 -10.80 10.27 2.58
CA LEU A 9 -10.02 10.16 1.35
C LEU A 9 -10.62 10.93 0.15
N SER A 10 -11.79 11.58 0.29
CA SER A 10 -12.50 12.18 -0.86
C SER A 10 -11.69 13.27 -1.57
N LEU A 11 -10.86 14.03 -0.83
CA LEU A 11 -10.00 15.05 -1.44
C LEU A 11 -8.86 14.41 -2.24
N LEU A 12 -8.28 13.31 -1.75
CA LEU A 12 -7.28 12.55 -2.48
C LEU A 12 -7.91 11.91 -3.73
N GLU A 13 -9.12 11.37 -3.61
CA GLU A 13 -9.87 10.86 -4.75
C GLU A 13 -10.12 11.96 -5.80
N GLU A 14 -10.60 13.13 -5.39
CA GLU A 14 -10.87 14.25 -6.29
C GLU A 14 -9.60 14.71 -7.02
N LEU A 15 -8.49 14.87 -6.27
CA LEU A 15 -7.19 15.19 -6.84
C LEU A 15 -6.76 14.14 -7.87
N LEU A 16 -6.89 12.85 -7.54
CA LEU A 16 -6.44 11.76 -8.41
C LEU A 16 -7.29 11.63 -9.69
N LEU A 17 -8.62 11.66 -9.54
CA LEU A 17 -9.55 11.41 -10.64
C LEU A 17 -9.75 12.63 -11.56
N HIS A 18 -9.48 13.85 -11.09
CA HIS A 18 -9.71 15.06 -11.86
C HIS A 18 -8.43 15.82 -12.17
N SER A 19 -7.67 16.21 -11.16
CA SER A 19 -6.50 17.10 -11.32
C SER A 19 -5.27 16.34 -11.81
N LEU A 20 -5.09 15.10 -11.36
CA LEU A 20 -3.98 14.22 -11.69
C LEU A 20 -4.43 13.08 -12.63
N HIS A 21 -5.51 13.28 -13.38
CA HIS A 21 -5.86 12.33 -14.43
C HIS A 21 -4.79 12.38 -15.55
N PRO A 22 -4.41 11.26 -16.19
CA PRO A 22 -3.37 11.21 -17.23
C PRO A 22 -3.55 12.23 -18.36
N THR A 23 -4.80 12.54 -18.73
CA THR A 23 -5.11 13.50 -19.80
C THR A 23 -5.04 14.98 -19.36
N ARG A 24 -4.91 15.24 -18.06
CA ARG A 24 -5.01 16.59 -17.46
C ARG A 24 -3.77 17.00 -16.68
N ILE A 25 -2.99 16.05 -16.17
CA ILE A 25 -1.85 16.29 -15.27
C ILE A 25 -0.83 17.27 -15.85
N GLU A 26 -0.54 17.23 -17.15
CA GLU A 26 0.37 18.17 -17.78
C GLU A 26 -0.14 19.61 -17.75
N ASN A 27 -1.45 19.82 -17.86
CA ASN A 27 -2.05 21.15 -17.74
C ASN A 27 -2.09 21.61 -16.29
N THR A 28 -2.36 20.69 -15.35
CA THR A 28 -2.26 20.96 -13.91
C THR A 28 -0.86 21.42 -13.55
N LEU A 29 0.17 20.77 -14.08
CA LEU A 29 1.57 21.10 -13.82
C LEU A 29 2.02 22.45 -14.37
N LYS A 30 1.34 22.97 -15.39
CA LYS A 30 1.55 24.35 -15.87
C LYS A 30 1.03 25.39 -14.87
N THR A 31 -0.03 25.05 -14.14
CA THR A 31 -0.68 25.96 -13.17
C THR A 31 -0.16 25.80 -11.75
N LYS A 32 0.40 24.64 -11.41
CA LYS A 32 0.78 24.27 -10.05
C LYS A 32 2.00 23.36 -10.08
N SER A 33 3.05 23.72 -9.36
CA SER A 33 4.28 22.93 -9.35
C SER A 33 4.06 21.57 -8.68
N ALA A 34 4.87 20.58 -9.09
CA ALA A 34 4.90 19.26 -8.47
C ALA A 34 5.15 19.33 -6.95
N GLU A 35 5.98 20.28 -6.51
CA GLU A 35 6.28 20.50 -5.09
C GLU A 35 5.04 20.90 -4.30
N VAL A 36 4.24 21.85 -4.82
CA VAL A 36 3.01 22.28 -4.15
C VAL A 36 2.01 21.14 -4.07
N LEU A 37 1.87 20.35 -5.14
CA LEU A 37 1.01 19.16 -5.15
C LEU A 37 1.48 18.12 -4.11
N ASN A 38 2.78 17.85 -4.03
CA ASN A 38 3.34 16.92 -3.05
C ASN A 38 3.09 17.38 -1.62
N ILE A 39 3.21 18.68 -1.34
CA ILE A 39 2.90 19.27 -0.03
C ILE A 39 1.42 19.06 0.31
N GLU A 40 0.51 19.34 -0.61
CA GLU A 40 -0.93 19.16 -0.37
C GLU A 40 -1.32 17.71 -0.13
N ILE A 41 -0.79 16.79 -0.93
CA ILE A 41 -0.98 15.35 -0.74
C ILE A 41 -0.46 14.95 0.65
N GLY A 42 0.73 15.42 1.04
CA GLY A 42 1.32 15.14 2.34
C GLY A 42 0.52 15.70 3.53
N GLN A 43 0.01 16.93 3.41
CA GLN A 43 -0.84 17.56 4.42
C GLN A 43 -2.15 16.80 4.59
N GLU A 44 -2.75 16.36 3.50
CA GLU A 44 -4.00 15.63 3.54
C GLU A 44 -3.84 14.24 4.17
N VAL A 45 -2.77 13.52 3.83
CA VAL A 45 -2.42 12.26 4.50
C VAL A 45 -2.21 12.47 6.00
N PHE A 46 -1.53 13.56 6.39
CA PHE A 46 -1.32 13.87 7.80
C PHE A 46 -2.65 14.15 8.52
N ARG A 47 -3.57 14.89 7.88
CA ARG A 47 -4.93 15.14 8.39
C ARG A 47 -5.69 13.83 8.61
N ILE A 48 -5.69 12.93 7.62
CA ILE A 48 -6.37 11.62 7.68
C ILE A 48 -5.80 10.77 8.83
N ILE A 49 -4.47 10.66 8.91
CA ILE A 49 -3.82 9.92 10.01
C ILE A 49 -4.13 10.57 11.37
N GLY A 50 -4.19 11.90 11.44
CA GLY A 50 -4.59 12.62 12.65
C GLY A 50 -6.02 12.27 13.10
N ILE A 51 -6.95 12.10 12.16
CA ILE A 51 -8.30 11.62 12.46
C ILE A 51 -8.24 10.20 13.02
N PHE A 52 -7.50 9.30 12.35
CA PHE A 52 -7.39 7.92 12.80
C PHE A 52 -6.78 7.77 14.18
N ARG A 53 -5.75 8.58 14.52
CA ARG A 53 -5.17 8.62 15.87
C ARG A 53 -6.20 8.96 16.94
N ASN A 54 -7.12 9.87 16.63
CA ASN A 54 -8.13 10.34 17.57
C ASN A 54 -9.37 9.43 17.64
N LEU A 55 -9.47 8.41 16.79
CA LEU A 55 -10.59 7.45 16.84
C LEU A 55 -10.64 6.69 18.17
N ALA A 56 -9.49 6.38 18.77
CA ALA A 56 -9.44 5.70 20.07
C ALA A 56 -10.10 6.53 21.20
N CYS A 57 -10.15 7.85 21.04
CA CYS A 57 -10.78 8.77 21.98
C CYS A 57 -12.26 9.03 21.68
N SER A 58 -12.79 8.43 20.61
CA SER A 58 -14.17 8.64 20.16
C SER A 58 -15.10 7.57 20.73
N ASN A 59 -16.30 7.96 21.17
CA ASN A 59 -17.32 7.06 21.71
C ASN A 59 -18.04 6.25 20.60
N PHE A 60 -17.27 5.64 19.69
CA PHE A 60 -17.82 4.77 18.66
C PHE A 60 -18.07 3.36 19.22
N GLU A 61 -19.21 2.78 18.83
CA GLU A 61 -19.41 1.35 18.99
C GLU A 61 -18.37 0.58 18.18
N GLU A 62 -17.87 -0.52 18.73
CA GLU A 62 -16.74 -1.27 18.17
C GLU A 62 -16.97 -1.70 16.70
N TYR A 63 -18.17 -2.18 16.38
CA TYR A 63 -18.51 -2.59 15.00
C TYR A 63 -18.52 -1.41 14.02
N LEU A 64 -18.87 -0.20 14.47
CA LEU A 64 -18.87 0.98 13.63
C LEU A 64 -17.44 1.42 13.33
N MET A 65 -16.56 1.34 14.33
CA MET A 65 -15.13 1.61 14.15
C MET A 65 -14.50 0.59 13.19
N GLU A 66 -14.81 -0.70 13.34
CA GLU A 66 -14.35 -1.73 12.40
C GLU A 66 -14.79 -1.41 10.97
N ARG A 67 -16.09 -1.22 10.75
CA ARG A 67 -16.65 -0.90 9.43
C ARG A 67 -16.05 0.37 8.84
N TYR A 68 -15.83 1.39 9.67
CA TYR A 68 -15.22 2.65 9.28
C TYR A 68 -13.78 2.42 8.78
N ILE A 69 -12.95 1.72 9.54
CA ILE A 69 -11.57 1.43 9.18
C ILE A 69 -11.46 0.56 7.93
N GLN A 70 -12.24 -0.51 7.83
CA GLN A 70 -12.23 -1.38 6.65
C GLN A 70 -12.70 -0.66 5.39
N THR A 71 -13.60 0.30 5.53
CA THR A 71 -14.05 1.14 4.40
C THR A 71 -12.92 2.03 3.89
N HIS A 72 -12.13 2.63 4.80
CA HIS A 72 -10.94 3.40 4.44
C HIS A 72 -9.84 2.54 3.82
N GLN A 73 -9.63 1.33 4.34
CA GLN A 73 -8.67 0.38 3.78
C GLN A 73 -9.05 0.01 2.34
N ARG A 74 -10.31 -0.39 2.10
CA ARG A 74 -10.82 -0.71 0.75
C ARG A 74 -10.60 0.44 -0.22
N GLU A 75 -10.86 1.65 0.23
CA GLU A 75 -10.68 2.81 -0.62
C GLU A 75 -9.23 3.11 -0.95
N ALA A 76 -8.35 3.11 0.05
CA ALA A 76 -6.94 3.34 -0.17
C ALA A 76 -6.39 2.31 -1.18
N ILE A 77 -6.80 1.04 -1.08
CA ILE A 77 -6.47 0.00 -2.06
C ILE A 77 -7.04 0.34 -3.45
N ARG A 78 -8.29 0.80 -3.53
CA ARG A 78 -8.92 1.23 -4.79
C ARG A 78 -8.14 2.36 -5.46
N LEU A 79 -7.75 3.39 -4.69
CA LEU A 79 -6.95 4.52 -5.19
C LEU A 79 -5.57 4.08 -5.68
N LEU A 80 -4.92 3.12 -5.01
CA LEU A 80 -3.68 2.51 -5.50
C LEU A 80 -3.87 1.80 -6.85
N GLY A 81 -5.00 1.09 -7.01
CA GLY A 81 -5.35 0.48 -8.29
C GLY A 81 -5.49 1.49 -9.43
N VAL A 82 -6.12 2.65 -9.15
CA VAL A 82 -6.24 3.76 -10.11
C VAL A 82 -4.87 4.36 -10.44
N LEU A 83 -4.04 4.61 -9.42
CA LEU A 83 -2.67 5.13 -9.62
C LEU A 83 -1.82 4.22 -10.50
N GLN A 84 -1.93 2.91 -10.32
CA GLN A 84 -1.22 1.95 -11.15
C GLN A 84 -1.65 2.03 -12.62
N GLN A 85 -2.94 2.23 -12.89
CA GLN A 85 -3.43 2.45 -14.25
C GLN A 85 -2.86 3.74 -14.85
N HIS A 86 -2.74 4.81 -14.06
CA HIS A 86 -2.16 6.08 -14.49
C HIS A 86 -0.65 5.97 -14.77
N LEU A 87 0.10 5.24 -13.95
CA LEU A 87 1.53 4.99 -14.15
C LEU A 87 1.81 4.21 -15.46
N ASN A 88 0.87 3.37 -15.89
CA ASN A 88 0.99 2.62 -17.15
C ASN A 88 0.64 3.47 -18.38
N ALA A 89 0.25 4.74 -18.23
CA ALA A 89 -0.16 5.61 -19.34
C ALA A 89 1.00 6.19 -20.16
N GLY A 90 2.26 5.87 -19.83
CA GLY A 90 3.43 6.31 -20.60
C GLY A 90 3.71 7.81 -20.51
N LEU A 91 3.54 8.40 -19.32
CA LEU A 91 3.70 9.84 -19.09
C LEU A 91 5.17 10.22 -18.83
N ASN A 92 5.46 11.52 -18.88
CA ASN A 92 6.79 12.06 -18.62
C ASN A 92 7.24 11.88 -17.15
N ASP A 93 8.54 12.00 -16.89
CA ASP A 93 9.14 11.75 -15.57
C ASP A 93 8.57 12.63 -14.45
N SER A 94 8.22 13.88 -14.76
CA SER A 94 7.60 14.80 -13.79
C SER A 94 6.20 14.38 -13.38
N CYS A 95 5.42 13.80 -14.30
CA CYS A 95 4.12 13.22 -13.96
C CYS A 95 4.29 11.94 -13.15
N ASN A 96 5.25 11.08 -13.54
CA ASN A 96 5.54 9.82 -12.85
C ASN A 96 6.00 10.06 -11.40
N SER A 97 6.79 11.11 -11.15
CA SER A 97 7.24 11.44 -9.80
C SER A 97 6.09 11.85 -8.87
N ILE A 98 5.06 12.53 -9.39
CA ILE A 98 3.86 12.89 -8.61
C ILE A 98 3.03 11.64 -8.30
N TYR A 99 2.83 10.74 -9.28
CA TYR A 99 2.13 9.49 -9.01
C TYR A 99 2.88 8.60 -8.02
N ALA A 100 4.22 8.60 -8.05
CA ALA A 100 5.04 7.91 -7.06
C ALA A 100 4.88 8.51 -5.66
N ALA A 101 4.85 9.85 -5.55
CA ALA A 101 4.58 10.53 -4.28
C ALA A 101 3.16 10.22 -3.77
N PHE A 102 2.17 10.21 -4.65
CA PHE A 102 0.78 9.86 -4.33
C PHE A 102 0.66 8.40 -3.87
N THR A 103 1.36 7.49 -4.55
CA THR A 103 1.44 6.06 -4.18
C THR A 103 1.97 5.92 -2.76
N THR A 104 3.14 6.53 -2.48
CA THR A 104 3.75 6.54 -1.14
C THR A 104 2.81 7.12 -0.08
N ALA A 105 2.08 8.19 -0.42
CA ALA A 105 1.11 8.83 0.45
C ALA A 105 -0.05 7.90 0.85
N ILE A 106 -0.65 7.19 -0.10
CA ILE A 106 -1.74 6.24 0.17
C ILE A 106 -1.20 5.00 0.91
N GLU A 107 -0.02 4.51 0.56
CA GLU A 107 0.64 3.42 1.27
C GLU A 107 0.91 3.76 2.74
N ARG A 108 1.23 5.02 3.05
CA ARG A 108 1.39 5.48 4.44
C ARG A 108 0.10 5.38 5.23
N ILE A 109 -1.05 5.64 4.60
CA ILE A 109 -2.38 5.47 5.23
C ILE A 109 -2.61 3.98 5.53
N LEU A 110 -2.42 3.10 4.54
CA LEU A 110 -2.57 1.65 4.71
C LEU A 110 -1.64 1.10 5.80
N THR A 111 -0.36 1.52 5.79
CA THR A 111 0.63 1.14 6.80
C THR A 111 0.19 1.56 8.20
N TYR A 112 -0.39 2.77 8.33
CA TYR A 112 -0.90 3.24 9.61
C TYR A 112 -2.07 2.37 10.09
N ILE A 113 -3.04 2.07 9.21
CA ILE A 113 -4.17 1.21 9.54
C ILE A 113 -3.67 -0.18 9.95
N GLU A 114 -2.74 -0.76 9.19
CA GLU A 114 -2.18 -2.09 9.46
C GLU A 114 -1.47 -2.15 10.81
N LYS A 115 -0.66 -1.12 11.17
CA LYS A 115 0.14 -1.12 12.39
C LYS A 115 -0.66 -0.74 13.63
N GLU A 116 -1.35 0.39 13.57
CA GLU A 116 -1.97 1.01 14.75
C GLU A 116 -3.42 0.56 14.94
N LEU A 117 -4.06 0.07 13.88
CA LEU A 117 -5.47 -0.34 13.86
C LEU A 117 -5.63 -1.79 13.38
N SER A 118 -4.59 -2.61 13.59
CA SER A 118 -4.51 -4.03 13.21
C SER A 118 -5.74 -4.86 13.59
N LYS A 119 -6.34 -4.56 14.75
CA LYS A 119 -7.58 -5.22 15.23
C LYS A 119 -8.75 -5.09 14.24
N TYR A 120 -8.80 -4.00 13.47
CA TYR A 120 -9.87 -3.69 12.53
C TYR A 120 -9.45 -3.88 11.06
N PHE A 121 -8.24 -4.39 10.82
CA PHE A 121 -7.70 -4.55 9.48
C PHE A 121 -8.34 -5.76 8.77
N ASP A 122 -8.85 -5.55 7.56
CA ASP A 122 -9.50 -6.58 6.77
C ASP A 122 -8.46 -7.41 6.00
N LEU A 123 -8.22 -8.63 6.46
CA LEU A 123 -7.29 -9.58 5.84
C LEU A 123 -7.86 -10.25 4.57
N SER A 124 -9.15 -10.09 4.29
CA SER A 124 -9.78 -10.66 3.08
C SER A 124 -9.53 -9.82 1.83
N LEU A 125 -9.07 -8.57 1.98
CA LEU A 125 -8.80 -7.69 0.85
C LEU A 125 -7.57 -8.13 0.05
N VAL A 126 -7.60 -7.81 -1.24
CA VAL A 126 -6.50 -8.05 -2.16
C VAL A 126 -5.34 -7.11 -1.81
N VAL A 127 -4.13 -7.66 -1.76
CA VAL A 127 -2.90 -6.88 -1.53
C VAL A 127 -2.63 -6.00 -2.75
N PRO A 128 -2.39 -4.69 -2.57
CA PRO A 128 -1.99 -3.81 -3.67
C PRO A 128 -0.76 -4.33 -4.41
N ASP A 129 -0.75 -4.17 -5.74
CA ASP A 129 0.36 -4.59 -6.59
C ASP A 129 1.70 -3.93 -6.24
N SER A 130 1.68 -2.70 -5.72
CA SER A 130 2.90 -2.03 -5.24
C SER A 130 3.50 -2.77 -4.05
N TYR A 131 2.68 -3.13 -3.05
CA TYR A 131 3.08 -3.96 -1.92
C TYR A 131 3.56 -5.34 -2.37
N ARG A 132 2.81 -5.98 -3.29
CA ARG A 132 3.18 -7.27 -3.84
C ARG A 132 4.59 -7.24 -4.45
N ARG A 133 4.88 -6.22 -5.26
CA ARG A 133 6.19 -6.06 -5.92
C ARG A 133 7.33 -5.93 -4.91
N VAL A 134 7.17 -5.08 -3.90
CA VAL A 134 8.19 -4.89 -2.85
C VAL A 134 8.42 -6.18 -2.06
N SER A 135 7.34 -6.86 -1.65
CA SER A 135 7.44 -8.13 -0.92
C SER A 135 8.08 -9.24 -1.75
N ILE A 136 7.78 -9.34 -3.05
CA ILE A 136 8.42 -10.31 -3.95
C ILE A 136 9.91 -10.03 -4.06
N GLU A 137 10.31 -8.76 -4.18
CA GLU A 137 11.71 -8.41 -4.31
C GLU A 137 12.50 -8.76 -3.03
N LEU A 138 11.97 -8.37 -1.86
CA LEU A 138 12.54 -8.76 -0.56
C LEU A 138 12.62 -10.28 -0.38
N LEU A 139 11.59 -11.01 -0.83
CA LEU A 139 11.57 -12.47 -0.78
C LEU A 139 12.60 -13.09 -1.71
N ARG A 140 12.83 -12.51 -2.90
CA ARG A 140 13.88 -12.96 -3.84
C ARG A 140 15.26 -12.75 -3.24
N GLU A 141 15.54 -11.56 -2.71
CA GLU A 141 16.81 -11.26 -2.03
C GLU A 141 17.05 -12.22 -0.85
N SER A 142 16.03 -12.39 0.00
CA SER A 142 16.07 -13.32 1.14
C SER A 142 16.21 -14.78 0.69
N GLY A 143 15.58 -15.15 -0.42
CA GLY A 143 15.63 -16.47 -1.02
C GLY A 143 17.03 -16.83 -1.54
N LEU A 144 17.77 -15.86 -2.10
CA LEU A 144 19.17 -16.05 -2.48
C LEU A 144 20.05 -16.36 -1.26
N VAL A 145 19.89 -15.58 -0.19
CA VAL A 145 20.61 -15.79 1.08
C VAL A 145 20.25 -17.14 1.70
N LEU A 146 18.97 -17.49 1.71
CA LEU A 146 18.50 -18.79 2.21
C LEU A 146 19.10 -19.93 1.41
N THR A 147 19.08 -19.85 0.07
CA THR A 147 19.65 -20.88 -0.82
C THR A 147 21.14 -21.08 -0.55
N ALA A 148 21.90 -19.99 -0.35
CA ALA A 148 23.31 -20.08 0.01
C ALA A 148 23.52 -20.78 1.38
N LYS A 149 22.69 -20.45 2.37
CA LYS A 149 22.73 -21.08 3.71
C LYS A 149 22.31 -22.55 3.70
N LEU A 150 21.35 -22.93 2.87
CA LEU A 150 20.92 -24.32 2.73
C LEU A 150 22.05 -25.17 2.15
N LYS A 151 22.75 -24.67 1.13
CA LYS A 151 23.93 -25.31 0.53
C LYS A 151 25.09 -25.45 1.52
N SER A 152 25.33 -24.45 2.37
CA SER A 152 26.43 -24.48 3.34
C SER A 152 26.19 -25.40 4.54
N ARG A 153 24.96 -25.88 4.76
CA ARG A 153 24.57 -26.68 5.93
C ARG A 153 24.38 -28.18 5.63
N ASP A 154 24.79 -28.62 4.44
CA ASP A 154 24.71 -30.03 4.02
C ASP A 154 23.29 -30.63 4.16
N ILE A 155 22.28 -29.78 3.91
CA ILE A 155 20.87 -30.20 3.94
C ILE A 155 20.60 -31.12 2.75
N ASP A 156 19.75 -32.12 2.93
CA ASP A 156 19.36 -33.04 1.86
C ASP A 156 18.91 -32.30 0.58
N GLY A 157 19.50 -32.66 -0.56
CA GLY A 157 19.30 -31.97 -1.85
C GLY A 157 17.84 -31.87 -2.30
N PRO A 158 17.05 -32.96 -2.25
CA PRO A 158 15.61 -32.94 -2.46
C PRO A 158 14.87 -31.94 -1.57
N LEU A 159 15.19 -31.88 -0.26
CA LEU A 159 14.57 -30.92 0.64
C LEU A 159 14.93 -29.47 0.29
N GLN A 160 16.18 -29.20 -0.10
CA GLN A 160 16.58 -27.87 -0.59
C GLN A 160 15.76 -27.47 -1.82
N GLN A 161 15.57 -28.39 -2.77
CA GLN A 161 14.78 -28.13 -3.98
C GLN A 161 13.32 -27.81 -3.63
N ILE A 162 12.69 -28.57 -2.73
CA ILE A 162 11.30 -28.30 -2.30
C ILE A 162 11.17 -26.89 -1.73
N ILE A 163 12.09 -26.47 -0.86
CA ILE A 163 12.05 -25.14 -0.23
C ILE A 163 12.23 -24.03 -1.28
N VAL A 164 13.21 -24.17 -2.17
CA VAL A 164 13.48 -23.17 -3.22
C VAL A 164 12.34 -23.10 -4.22
N SER A 165 11.80 -24.24 -4.64
CA SER A 165 10.64 -24.30 -5.55
C SER A 165 9.40 -23.68 -4.93
N TYR A 166 9.14 -23.88 -3.63
CA TYR A 166 8.04 -23.23 -2.93
C TYR A 166 8.16 -21.70 -2.96
N ILE A 167 9.35 -21.16 -2.64
CA ILE A 167 9.61 -19.72 -2.66
C ILE A 167 9.44 -19.15 -4.08
N ASN A 168 9.99 -19.82 -5.08
CA ASN A 168 9.88 -19.38 -6.47
C ASN A 168 8.43 -19.39 -6.97
N ASN A 169 7.64 -20.40 -6.61
CA ASN A 169 6.22 -20.48 -6.94
C ASN A 169 5.38 -19.41 -6.22
N TYR A 170 5.77 -19.05 -5.00
CA TYR A 170 5.14 -17.96 -4.26
C TYR A 170 5.43 -16.59 -4.91
N CYS A 171 6.63 -16.41 -5.48
CA CYS A 171 6.99 -15.19 -6.21
C CYS A 171 6.27 -15.03 -7.56
N THR A 172 5.63 -16.07 -8.09
CA THR A 172 4.93 -16.04 -9.40
C THR A 172 3.41 -15.97 -9.27
N THR A 173 2.87 -16.05 -8.06
CA THR A 173 1.42 -16.00 -7.84
C THR A 173 0.90 -14.58 -8.07
N GLY A 174 -0.12 -14.43 -8.92
CA GLY A 174 -0.63 -13.13 -9.37
C GLY A 174 -1.43 -12.39 -8.31
N ILE A 175 -2.61 -12.89 -7.95
CA ILE A 175 -3.53 -12.20 -7.03
C ILE A 175 -3.56 -12.94 -5.69
N CYS A 176 -3.42 -12.18 -4.61
CA CYS A 176 -3.42 -12.69 -3.24
C CYS A 176 -4.17 -11.73 -2.32
N THR A 177 -4.79 -12.28 -1.28
CA THR A 177 -5.39 -11.53 -0.18
C THR A 177 -4.36 -11.35 0.93
N TYR A 178 -4.54 -10.36 1.82
CA TYR A 178 -3.65 -10.17 2.99
C TYR A 178 -3.55 -11.43 3.89
N SER A 179 -4.63 -12.21 3.98
CA SER A 179 -4.68 -13.50 4.70
C SER A 179 -3.78 -14.57 4.08
N ASN A 180 -3.68 -14.61 2.76
CA ASN A 180 -2.84 -15.56 2.02
C ASN A 180 -1.43 -15.00 1.77
N TRP A 181 -1.27 -13.68 1.86
CA TRP A 181 -0.02 -12.96 1.68
C TRP A 181 0.75 -12.86 3.01
N PHE A 182 1.00 -14.01 3.65
CA PHE A 182 1.73 -14.07 4.91
C PHE A 182 3.23 -14.29 4.63
N MET A 183 3.93 -13.23 4.22
CA MET A 183 5.32 -13.11 4.69
C MET A 183 5.22 -12.66 6.16
N PRO A 184 6.05 -13.20 7.08
CA PRO A 184 6.02 -12.77 8.46
C PRO A 184 6.10 -11.24 8.48
N SER A 185 5.12 -10.62 9.11
CA SER A 185 4.95 -9.21 9.45
C SER A 185 6.14 -8.59 10.22
N CYS A 186 7.29 -9.26 10.20
CA CYS A 186 8.59 -8.88 10.75
C CYS A 186 9.50 -8.21 9.71
N LEU A 187 9.40 -8.48 8.40
CA LEU A 187 10.32 -7.86 7.42
C LEU A 187 10.03 -6.37 7.19
N TRP A 188 8.75 -5.95 7.21
CA TRP A 188 8.36 -4.53 7.14
C TRP A 188 8.51 -3.78 8.46
N ARG A 189 8.65 -4.46 9.61
CA ARG A 189 8.96 -3.81 10.89
C ARG A 189 10.37 -3.19 10.90
N THR A 190 11.26 -3.65 10.02
CA THR A 190 12.65 -3.19 9.93
C THR A 190 12.93 -2.21 8.79
N CYS A 191 12.18 -2.23 7.69
CA CYS A 191 12.53 -1.43 6.50
C CYS A 191 12.03 0.03 6.51
N CYS A 192 11.12 0.44 7.41
CA CYS A 192 10.71 1.84 7.56
C CYS A 192 11.41 2.58 8.72
N CYS A 193 12.42 1.96 9.31
CA CYS A 193 13.28 2.57 10.33
C CYS A 193 14.73 2.59 9.82
N CYS A 194 14.96 3.25 8.69
CA CYS A 194 16.26 3.72 8.23
C CYS A 194 16.05 5.07 7.55
#